data_AF-D3DAB1-F1
#
_entry.id   AF-D3DAB1-F1
#
_cell.length_a   1.000
_cell.length_b   1.000
_cell.length_c   1.000
_cell.angle_alpha   90.00
_cell.angle_beta   90.00
_cell.angle_gamma   90.00
#
_symmetry.space_group_name_H-M   'P 1'
#
loop_
_entity.id
_entity.type
_entity.pdbx_description
1 polymer ?
#
loop_
_entity_poly.entity_id
_entity_poly.type
_entity_poly.pdbx_seq_one_letter_code
_entity_poly.pdbx_strand_id
1 'polypeptide(L)'
;MDPDAVPIGELETAICQWAGRIAAATCAWLGLLAAFDRRSGWSGIGMRSCAHWLSWRCGLSPRTARDHLATAHALEQLPMIRAAFTAGTLSYSKVRAIAR
;
A
#
# COMPACT_ATOMS: atom_id res chain seq x y z
N MET A 1 -7.91 4.72 -23.79
CA MET A 1 -6.87 4.09 -24.61
C MET A 1 -7.24 2.63 -24.71
N ASP A 2 -7.53 2.16 -25.91
CA ASP A 2 -7.74 0.73 -26.15
C ASP A 2 -6.37 0.04 -26.08
N PRO A 3 -6.10 -0.82 -25.07
CA PRO A 3 -4.79 -1.43 -24.92
C PRO A 3 -4.42 -2.34 -26.10
N ASP A 4 -5.40 -2.84 -26.86
CA ASP A 4 -5.17 -3.75 -27.98
C ASP A 4 -4.75 -3.01 -29.27
N ALA A 5 -4.91 -1.69 -29.32
CA ALA A 5 -4.60 -0.85 -30.48
C ALA A 5 -3.31 0.00 -30.31
N VAL A 6 -2.64 -0.10 -29.17
CA VAL A 6 -1.49 0.75 -28.81
C VAL A 6 -0.17 0.05 -29.15
N PRO A 7 0.85 0.77 -29.69
CA PRO A 7 2.17 0.19 -29.90
C PRO A 7 2.79 -0.36 -28.60
N ILE A 8 3.49 -1.49 -28.68
CA ILE A 8 4.01 -2.18 -27.48
C ILE A 8 4.90 -1.32 -26.58
N GLY A 9 5.71 -0.42 -27.16
CA GLY A 9 6.57 0.49 -26.39
C GLY A 9 5.81 1.58 -25.64
N GLU A 10 4.67 2.03 -26.18
CA GLU A 10 3.76 2.93 -25.48
C GLU A 10 3.03 2.18 -24.34
N LEU A 11 2.66 0.92 -24.57
CA LEU A 11 2.07 0.08 -23.53
C LEU A 11 3.05 -0.16 -22.37
N GLU A 12 4.32 -0.48 -22.67
CA GLU A 12 5.38 -0.62 -21.67
C GLU A 12 5.54 0.66 -20.84
N THR A 13 5.62 1.80 -21.51
CA THR A 13 5.72 3.12 -20.88
C THR A 13 4.52 3.37 -19.96
N ALA A 14 3.31 3.08 -20.42
CA ALA A 14 2.08 3.22 -19.64
C ALA A 14 2.09 2.30 -18.40
N ILE A 15 2.50 1.04 -18.55
CA ILE A 15 2.60 0.08 -17.44
C ILE A 15 3.55 0.61 -16.36
N CYS A 16 4.74 1.07 -16.73
CA CYS A 16 5.73 1.61 -15.79
C CYS A 16 5.22 2.87 -15.08
N GLN A 17 4.57 3.79 -15.81
CA GLN A 17 3.98 4.98 -15.22
C GLN A 17 2.86 4.65 -14.23
N TRP A 18 1.97 3.72 -14.59
CA TRP A 18 0.90 3.28 -13.69
C TRP A 18 1.43 2.53 -12.48
N ALA A 19 2.46 1.70 -12.63
CA ALA A 19 3.12 1.03 -11.51
C ALA A 19 3.64 2.05 -10.49
N GLY A 20 4.26 3.15 -10.94
CA GLY A 20 4.71 4.24 -10.06
C GLY A 20 3.54 4.97 -9.38
N ARG A 21 2.46 5.25 -10.10
CA ARG A 21 1.24 5.88 -9.53
C ARG A 21 0.57 4.99 -8.48
N ILE A 22 0.45 3.69 -8.77
CA ILE A 22 -0.08 2.68 -7.84
C ILE A 22 0.80 2.61 -6.59
N ALA A 23 2.12 2.64 -6.75
CA ALA A 23 3.05 2.66 -5.64
C ALA A 23 2.85 3.90 -4.75
N ALA A 24 2.82 5.10 -5.34
CA ALA A 24 2.58 6.35 -4.61
C ALA A 24 1.23 6.33 -3.87
N ALA A 25 0.15 5.90 -4.54
CA ALA A 25 -1.18 5.78 -3.93
C ALA A 25 -1.18 4.75 -2.78
N THR A 26 -0.49 3.63 -2.95
CA THR A 26 -0.33 2.62 -1.89
C THR A 26 0.42 3.20 -0.69
N CYS A 27 1.47 3.98 -0.90
CA CYS A 27 2.21 4.65 0.18
C CYS A 27 1.30 5.60 0.98
N ALA A 28 0.49 6.41 0.30
CA ALA A 28 -0.46 7.32 0.94
C ALA A 28 -1.51 6.53 1.75
N TRP A 29 -2.07 5.46 1.17
CA TRP A 29 -3.03 4.60 1.84
C TRP A 29 -2.44 3.92 3.10
N LEU A 30 -1.21 3.41 3.02
CA LEU A 30 -0.52 2.84 4.18
C LEU A 30 -0.31 3.86 5.30
N GLY A 31 -0.01 5.12 4.97
CA GLY A 31 0.05 6.21 5.95
C GLY A 31 -1.28 6.41 6.69
N LEU A 32 -2.41 6.32 5.98
CA LEU A 32 -3.74 6.37 6.59
C LEU A 32 -3.98 5.15 7.50
N LEU A 33 -3.57 3.95 7.08
CA LEU A 33 -3.71 2.74 7.89
C LEU A 33 -2.91 2.82 9.19
N ALA A 34 -1.66 3.27 9.15
CA ALA A 34 -0.84 3.41 10.34
C ALA A 34 -1.52 4.36 11.34
N ALA A 35 -1.96 5.54 10.87
CA ALA A 35 -2.65 6.51 11.71
C ALA A 35 -3.97 5.98 12.27
N PHE A 36 -4.75 5.26 11.46
CA PHE A 36 -6.02 4.66 11.86
C PHE A 36 -5.83 3.58 12.93
N ASP A 37 -4.82 2.71 12.77
CA ASP A 37 -4.49 1.67 13.73
C ASP A 37 -3.97 2.24 15.05
N ARG A 38 -3.05 3.22 15.02
CA ARG A 38 -2.55 3.90 16.23
C ARG A 38 -3.65 4.60 17.03
N ARG A 39 -4.67 5.12 16.35
CA ARG A 39 -5.82 5.78 16.97
C ARG A 39 -6.91 4.78 17.40
N SER A 40 -6.65 3.48 17.24
CA SER A 40 -7.62 2.41 17.49
C SER A 40 -8.95 2.65 16.77
N GLY A 41 -8.93 3.27 15.58
CA GLY A 41 -10.15 3.66 14.85
C GLY A 41 -11.00 2.47 14.39
N TRP A 42 -10.41 1.28 14.39
CA TRP A 42 -11.09 0.01 14.13
C TRP A 42 -11.91 -0.51 15.31
N SER A 43 -11.69 0.03 16.53
CA SER A 43 -12.35 -0.42 17.75
C SER A 43 -13.80 0.06 17.83
N GLY A 44 -14.61 -0.57 18.69
CA GLY A 44 -15.99 -0.12 19.00
C GLY A 44 -17.13 -0.84 18.27
N ILE A 45 -16.84 -1.77 17.36
CA ILE A 45 -17.85 -2.52 16.59
C ILE A 45 -17.57 -4.04 16.57
N GLY A 46 -17.08 -4.60 17.68
CA GLY A 46 -16.77 -6.04 17.80
C GLY A 46 -15.55 -6.51 17.00
N MET A 47 -14.73 -5.58 16.50
CA MET A 47 -13.49 -5.92 15.80
C MET A 47 -12.38 -6.28 16.79
N ARG A 48 -11.62 -7.33 16.47
CA ARG A 48 -10.53 -7.85 17.32
C ARG A 48 -9.17 -7.17 17.07
N SER A 49 -9.01 -6.53 15.92
CA SER A 49 -7.79 -5.81 15.52
C SER A 49 -8.05 -4.97 14.27
N CYS A 50 -7.13 -4.06 13.92
CA CYS A 50 -7.20 -3.35 12.64
C CYS A 50 -7.12 -4.30 11.45
N ALA A 51 -6.34 -5.38 11.56
CA ALA A 51 -6.28 -6.39 10.51
C ALA A 51 -7.63 -7.08 10.30
N HIS A 52 -8.37 -7.35 11.38
CA HIS A 52 -9.73 -7.89 11.30
C HIS A 52 -10.68 -6.90 10.63
N TRP A 53 -10.61 -5.61 11.01
CA TRP A 53 -11.39 -4.55 10.40
C TRP A 53 -11.11 -4.42 8.90
N LEU A 54 -9.83 -4.47 8.48
CA LEU A 54 -9.45 -4.41 7.08
C LEU A 54 -9.93 -5.62 6.28
N SER A 55 -9.90 -6.82 6.87
CA SER A 55 -10.45 -8.00 6.21
C SER A 55 -11.95 -7.85 5.95
N TRP A 56 -12.70 -7.30 6.91
CA TRP A 56 -14.13 -7.08 6.77
C TRP A 56 -14.49 -5.90 5.84
N ARG A 57 -13.86 -4.73 6.03
CA ARG A 57 -14.23 -3.50 5.33
C ARG A 57 -13.57 -3.32 3.97
N CYS A 58 -12.36 -3.84 3.81
CA CYS A 58 -11.59 -3.69 2.57
C CYS A 58 -11.44 -5.01 1.82
N GLY A 59 -12.07 -6.10 2.29
CA GLY A 59 -12.04 -7.40 1.61
C GLY A 59 -10.65 -8.06 1.54
N LEU A 60 -9.71 -7.66 2.42
CA LEU A 60 -8.36 -8.23 2.42
C LEU A 60 -8.34 -9.60 3.09
N SER A 61 -7.45 -10.49 2.63
CA SER A 61 -7.15 -11.69 3.42
C SER A 61 -6.52 -11.28 4.76
N PRO A 62 -6.74 -12.05 5.85
CA PRO A 62 -6.12 -11.73 7.15
C PRO A 62 -4.59 -11.67 7.12
N ARG A 63 -3.94 -12.42 6.21
CA ARG A 63 -2.49 -12.36 6.01
C ARG A 63 -2.10 -11.06 5.32
N THR A 64 -2.79 -10.70 4.24
CA THR A 64 -2.54 -9.47 3.48
C THR A 64 -2.74 -8.23 4.35
N ALA A 65 -3.81 -8.19 5.15
CA ALA A 65 -4.08 -7.08 6.07
C ALA A 65 -2.94 -6.86 7.08
N ARG A 66 -2.42 -7.95 7.67
CA ARG A 66 -1.28 -7.89 8.60
C ARG A 66 0.00 -7.42 7.92
N ASP A 67 0.30 -7.94 6.72
CA ASP A 67 1.47 -7.51 5.95
C ASP A 67 1.43 -6.01 5.63
N HIS A 68 0.26 -5.48 5.23
CA HIS A 68 0.09 -4.06 4.99
C HIS A 68 0.25 -3.24 6.28
N LEU A 69 -0.36 -3.64 7.39
CA LEU A 69 -0.22 -2.93 8.66
C LEU A 69 1.22 -2.95 9.18
N ALA A 70 1.91 -4.07 9.10
CA ALA A 70 3.34 -4.15 9.46
C ALA A 70 4.19 -3.20 8.60
N THR A 71 3.97 -3.20 7.28
CA THR A 71 4.68 -2.29 6.36
C THR A 71 4.34 -0.83 6.66
N ALA A 72 3.08 -0.52 6.95
CA ALA A 72 2.60 0.82 7.27
C ALA A 72 3.29 1.38 8.52
N HIS A 73 3.36 0.60 9.60
CA HIS A 73 4.04 1.00 10.83
C HIS A 73 5.56 1.11 10.66
N ALA A 74 6.19 0.19 9.94
CA ALA A 74 7.62 0.26 9.66
C ALA A 74 8.01 1.53 8.89
N LEU A 75 7.20 1.95 7.91
CA LEU A 75 7.42 3.16 7.11
C LEU A 75 7.44 4.46 7.94
N GLU A 76 6.90 4.46 9.17
CA GLU A 76 6.97 5.62 10.05
C GLU A 76 8.40 5.92 10.49
N GLN A 77 9.22 4.88 10.59
CA GLN A 77 10.63 4.96 11.00
C GLN A 77 11.61 4.95 9.81
N LEU A 78 11.10 4.91 8.58
CA LEU A 78 11.90 4.83 7.35
C LEU A 78 11.59 6.00 6.40
N PRO A 79 11.90 7.25 6.79
CA PRO A 79 11.49 8.44 6.03
C PRO A 79 12.04 8.48 4.60
N MET A 80 13.27 7.97 4.38
CA MET A 80 13.85 7.90 3.03
C MET A 80 13.13 6.88 2.13
N ILE A 81 12.79 5.71 2.68
CA ILE A 81 12.03 4.69 1.95
C ILE A 81 10.61 5.20 1.66
N ARG A 82 9.97 5.87 2.63
CA ARG A 82 8.65 6.50 2.44
C ARG A 82 8.69 7.57 1.35
N ALA A 83 9.73 8.40 1.30
CA ALA A 83 9.88 9.42 0.26
C ALA A 83 10.02 8.79 -1.13
N ALA A 84 10.88 7.78 -1.27
CA ALA A 84 11.06 7.04 -2.53
C ALA A 84 9.78 6.29 -2.96
N PHE A 85 9.05 5.70 -2.01
CA PHE A 85 7.77 5.05 -2.29
C PHE A 85 6.69 6.04 -2.72
N THR A 86 6.63 7.20 -2.06
CA THR A 86 5.72 8.31 -2.43
C THR A 86 6.04 8.85 -3.83
N ALA A 87 7.32 8.90 -4.20
CA ALA A 87 7.76 9.27 -5.55
C ALA A 87 7.47 8.19 -6.62
N GLY A 88 6.94 7.03 -6.23
CA GLY A 88 6.66 5.92 -7.14
C GLY A 88 7.90 5.17 -7.64
N THR A 89 9.07 5.42 -7.06
CA THR A 89 10.35 4.80 -7.49
C THR A 89 10.62 3.46 -6.80
N LEU A 90 9.91 3.17 -5.70
CA LEU A 90 9.89 1.85 -5.05
C LEU A 90 8.50 1.23 -5.16
N SER A 91 8.44 -0.06 -5.47
CA SER A 91 7.18 -0.82 -5.44
C SER A 91 6.87 -1.31 -4.03
N TYR A 92 5.58 -1.56 -3.75
CA TYR A 92 5.15 -2.14 -2.46
C TYR A 92 5.91 -3.42 -2.11
N SER A 93 6.16 -4.31 -3.08
CA SER A 93 6.92 -5.54 -2.84
C SER A 93 8.34 -5.29 -2.33
N LYS A 94 9.05 -4.29 -2.89
CA LYS A 94 10.39 -3.90 -2.43
C LYS A 94 10.33 -3.30 -1.02
N VAL A 95 9.37 -2.40 -0.79
CA VAL A 95 9.19 -1.75 0.51
C VAL A 95 8.85 -2.77 1.61
N ARG A 96 7.91 -3.68 1.35
CA ARG A 96 7.55 -4.77 2.28
C ARG A 96 8.73 -5.69 2.59
N ALA A 97 9.62 -5.92 1.63
CA ALA A 97 10.81 -6.74 1.87
C ALA A 97 11.82 -6.04 2.80
N ILE A 98 11.96 -4.71 2.69
CA ILE A 98 12.82 -3.91 3.58
C ILE A 98 12.20 -3.76 4.98
N ALA A 99 10.88 -3.68 5.07
CA ALA A 99 10.13 -3.48 6.31
C ALA A 99 9.98 -4.75 7.17
N ARG A 100 10.61 -5.87 6.80
CA ARG A 100 10.53 -7.17 7.49
C ARG A 100 11.76 -7.43 8.35
#